data_AF-A0A965JR78-F1
#
_entry.id   AF-A0A965JR78-F1
#
_cell.length_a   1.000
_cell.length_b   1.000
_cell.length_c   1.000
_cell.angle_alpha   90.00
_cell.angle_beta   90.00
_cell.angle_gamma   90.00
#
_symmetry.space_group_name_H-M   'P 1'
#
loop_
_entity.id
_entity.type
_entity.pdbx_description
1 polymer ?
#
loop_
_entity_poly.entity_id
_entity_poly.type
_entity_poly.pdbx_seq_one_letter_code
_entity_poly.pdbx_strand_id
1 'polypeptide(L)'
;MKNIDLTFEEDLDPSLNTTVYLLPGLKEYRKKYNKGSLVFDFRFGYKINEFMRISLIANNILNIEYSSRPGDIQAPRNFMLQLQMKF
;
A
#
# COMPACT_ATOMS: atom_id res chain seq x y z
N MET A 1 8.30 -6.22 25.41
CA MET A 1 7.56 -5.20 24.61
C MET A 1 6.25 -5.81 24.18
N LYS A 2 5.11 -5.11 24.31
CA LYS A 2 3.79 -5.61 23.92
C LYS A 2 3.58 -5.33 22.42
N ASN A 3 3.12 -6.32 21.65
CA ASN A 3 2.81 -6.12 20.23
C ASN A 3 1.52 -5.29 20.12
N ILE A 4 1.63 -4.03 19.71
CA ILE A 4 0.50 -3.11 19.59
C ILE A 4 -0.42 -3.46 18.40
N ASP A 5 0.11 -4.15 17.39
CA ASP A 5 -0.65 -4.53 16.20
C ASP A 5 -1.68 -5.63 16.51
N LEU A 6 -1.40 -6.44 17.53
CA LEU A 6 -2.28 -7.53 17.98
C LEU A 6 -3.65 -7.00 18.44
N THR A 7 -3.69 -5.82 19.05
CA THR A 7 -4.92 -5.18 19.54
C THR A 7 -5.89 -4.81 18.41
N PHE A 8 -5.41 -4.73 17.16
CA PHE A 8 -6.27 -4.47 15.99
C PHE A 8 -6.84 -5.75 15.37
N GLU A 9 -6.34 -6.93 15.74
CA GLU A 9 -6.80 -8.24 15.24
C GLU A 9 -7.67 -8.99 16.25
N GLU A 10 -7.57 -8.65 17.54
CA GLU A 10 -8.29 -9.27 18.64
C GLU A 10 -9.59 -8.55 18.97
N ASP A 11 -10.54 -9.30 19.54
CA ASP A 11 -11.78 -8.74 20.07
C ASP A 11 -11.47 -7.87 21.29
N LEU A 12 -12.04 -6.67 21.32
CA LEU A 12 -11.84 -5.72 22.42
C LEU A 12 -12.81 -5.94 23.59
N ASP A 13 -13.87 -6.73 23.39
CA ASP A 13 -14.83 -7.04 24.46
C ASP A 13 -14.50 -8.41 25.10
N PRO A 14 -14.19 -8.48 26.41
CA PRO A 14 -14.02 -9.73 27.12
C PRO A 14 -15.35 -10.48 27.39
N SER A 15 -16.49 -9.89 27.03
CA SER A 15 -17.82 -10.45 27.25
C SER A 15 -18.25 -11.36 26.10
N LEU A 16 -18.56 -12.63 26.39
CA LEU A 16 -18.92 -13.69 25.43
C LEU A 16 -20.15 -13.42 24.52
N ASN A 17 -20.82 -12.27 24.64
CA ASN A 17 -22.08 -11.98 23.96
C ASN A 17 -21.98 -10.95 22.83
N THR A 18 -20.88 -10.19 22.72
CA THR A 18 -20.72 -9.17 21.66
C THR A 18 -19.27 -9.14 21.20
N THR A 19 -19.03 -9.24 19.91
CA THR A 19 -17.69 -9.07 19.35
C THR A 19 -17.51 -7.64 18.85
N VAL A 20 -16.60 -6.88 19.44
CA VAL A 20 -16.31 -5.50 19.05
C VAL A 20 -14.95 -5.44 18.35
N TYR A 21 -15.00 -5.41 17.02
CA TYR A 21 -13.81 -5.21 16.19
C TYR A 21 -13.65 -3.73 15.82
N LEU A 22 -12.42 -3.21 15.93
CA LEU A 22 -12.07 -1.89 15.38
C LEU A 22 -12.25 -1.84 13.86
N LEU A 23 -11.87 -2.94 13.18
CA LEU A 23 -11.92 -3.10 11.74
C LEU A 23 -12.44 -4.51 11.40
N PRO A 24 -13.74 -4.67 11.10
CA PRO A 24 -14.28 -5.97 10.73
C PRO A 24 -13.61 -6.50 9.46
N GLY A 25 -13.28 -7.80 9.43
CA GLY A 25 -12.63 -8.45 8.28
C GLY A 25 -11.10 -8.26 8.19
N LEU A 26 -10.48 -7.42 9.02
CA LEU A 26 -9.03 -7.19 8.99
C LEU A 26 -8.22 -8.47 9.26
N LYS A 27 -8.71 -9.32 10.16
CA LYS A 27 -8.08 -10.61 10.50
C LYS A 27 -8.04 -11.57 9.30
N GLU A 28 -9.12 -11.61 8.52
CA GLU A 28 -9.22 -12.43 7.31
C GLU A 28 -8.34 -11.86 6.19
N TYR A 29 -8.38 -10.53 6.03
CA TYR A 29 -7.49 -9.81 5.11
C TYR A 29 -6.03 -10.12 5.40
N ARG A 30 -5.59 -10.01 6.65
CA ARG A 30 -4.22 -10.34 7.05
C ARG A 30 -3.91 -11.81 6.83
N LYS A 31 -4.79 -12.76 7.17
CA LYS A 31 -4.55 -14.18 6.82
C LYS A 31 -4.28 -14.40 5.34
N LYS A 32 -4.94 -13.66 4.45
CA LYS A 32 -4.77 -13.78 3.00
C LYS A 32 -3.51 -13.07 2.48
N TYR A 33 -3.21 -11.87 2.98
CA TYR A 33 -2.17 -10.98 2.45
C TYR A 33 -0.92 -10.83 3.36
N ASN A 34 -0.82 -11.54 4.49
CA ASN A 34 0.35 -11.55 5.39
C ASN A 34 1.51 -12.41 4.85
N LYS A 35 1.72 -12.39 3.54
CA LYS A 35 2.87 -13.01 2.87
C LYS A 35 3.73 -11.90 2.27
N GLY A 36 5.01 -12.19 2.06
CA GLY A 36 5.90 -11.25 1.36
C GLY A 36 5.31 -10.84 0.02
N SER A 37 5.33 -9.53 -0.27
CA SER A 37 4.79 -8.96 -1.50
C SER A 37 5.94 -8.42 -2.36
N LEU A 38 5.94 -8.74 -3.65
CA LEU A 38 6.91 -8.24 -4.62
C LEU A 38 6.25 -7.13 -5.44
N VAL A 39 6.64 -5.89 -5.19
CA VAL A 39 6.08 -4.73 -5.89
C VAL A 39 7.10 -4.21 -6.89
N PHE A 40 6.67 -4.01 -8.13
CA PHE A 40 7.51 -3.49 -9.21
C PHE A 40 7.08 -2.09 -9.60
N ASP A 41 8.05 -1.17 -9.54
CA ASP A 41 7.92 0.20 -10.00
C ASP A 41 8.82 0.44 -11.20
N PHE A 42 8.33 1.23 -12.15
CA PHE A 42 9.05 1.59 -13.37
C PHE A 42 9.09 3.10 -13.53
N ARG A 43 10.26 3.62 -13.86
CA ARG A 43 10.48 5.04 -14.13
C ARG A 43 11.33 5.18 -15.37
N PHE A 44 10.75 5.75 -16.41
CA PHE A 44 11.43 6.09 -17.64
C PHE A 44 11.49 7.60 -17.80
N GLY A 45 12.64 8.14 -18.17
CA GLY A 45 12.83 9.57 -18.38
C GLY A 45 13.57 9.82 -19.68
N TYR A 46 13.02 10.65 -20.54
CA TYR A 46 13.64 11.11 -21.77
C TYR A 46 13.85 12.62 -21.71
N LYS A 47 15.11 13.05 -21.85
CA LYS A 47 15.44 14.46 -22.02
C LYS A 47 15.25 14.79 -23.50
N ILE A 48 14.32 15.68 -23.79
CA ILE A 48 14.12 16.17 -25.16
C ILE A 48 15.27 17.13 -25.47
N ASN A 49 15.39 18.20 -24.65
CA ASN A 49 16.44 19.22 -24.74
C ASN A 49 16.96 19.55 -23.32
N GLU A 50 17.93 20.45 -23.20
CA GLU A 50 18.42 20.91 -21.87
C GLU A 50 17.32 21.57 -21.02
N PHE A 51 16.32 22.14 -21.68
CA PHE A 51 15.18 22.82 -21.05
C PHE A 51 13.97 21.91 -20.79
N MET A 52 13.91 20.70 -21.37
CA MET A 52 12.69 19.87 -21.35
C MET A 52 12.98 18.40 -21.12
N ARG A 53 12.30 17.81 -20.13
CA ARG A 53 12.34 16.38 -19.82
C ARG A 53 10.92 15.84 -19.69
N ILE A 54 10.64 14.73 -20.37
CA ILE A 54 9.44 13.93 -20.17
C ILE A 54 9.81 12.71 -19.34
N SER A 55 9.00 12.37 -18.34
CA SER A 55 9.16 11.14 -17.56
C SER A 55 7.84 10.40 -17.46
N LEU A 56 7.88 9.08 -17.66
CA LEU A 56 6.78 8.16 -17.40
C LEU A 56 7.10 7.38 -16.13
N ILE A 57 6.23 7.47 -15.14
CA ILE A 57 6.37 6.79 -13.85
C ILE A 57 5.17 5.88 -13.67
N ALA A 58 5.42 4.58 -13.50
CA ALA A 58 4.40 3.58 -13.22
C ALA A 58 4.74 2.93 -11.88
N ASN A 59 3.92 3.16 -10.86
CA ASN A 59 4.05 2.53 -9.56
C ASN A 59 3.12 1.31 -9.48
N ASN A 60 3.59 0.24 -8.83
CA ASN A 60 2.87 -1.02 -8.66
C ASN A 60 2.30 -1.57 -9.99
N ILE A 61 3.18 -1.82 -10.97
CA ILE A 61 2.81 -2.24 -12.32
C ILE A 61 2.00 -3.54 -12.31
N LEU A 62 2.26 -4.44 -11.37
CA LEU A 62 1.53 -5.69 -11.24
C LEU A 62 0.18 -5.55 -10.54
N ASN A 63 -0.17 -4.37 -10.01
CA ASN A 63 -1.36 -4.10 -9.18
C ASN A 63 -1.51 -5.11 -8.04
N ILE A 64 -0.40 -5.37 -7.34
CA ILE A 64 -0.41 -6.25 -6.19
C ILE A 64 -0.96 -5.46 -5.01
N GLU A 65 -1.96 -6.03 -4.35
CA GLU A 65 -2.49 -5.50 -3.11
C GLU A 65 -1.64 -6.00 -1.95
N TYR A 66 -1.12 -5.08 -1.14
CA TYR A 66 -0.26 -5.40 0.00
C TYR A 66 -0.45 -4.39 1.13
N SER A 67 -0.10 -4.82 2.34
CA SER A 67 -0.24 -4.03 3.55
C SER A 67 0.93 -4.29 4.48
N SER A 68 1.53 -3.21 5.00
CA SER A 68 2.68 -3.31 5.91
C SER A 68 2.24 -3.45 7.37
N ARG A 69 1.09 -2.86 7.72
CA ARG A 69 0.52 -2.79 9.07
C ARG A 69 -0.99 -2.98 9.02
N PRO A 70 -1.63 -3.45 10.11
CA PRO A 70 -3.08 -3.59 10.14
C PRO A 70 -3.77 -2.25 9.77
N GLY A 71 -4.61 -2.28 8.73
CA GLY A 71 -5.32 -1.10 8.23
C GLY A 71 -4.54 -0.17 7.29
N ASP A 72 -3.25 -0.41 7.06
CA ASP A 72 -2.41 0.37 6.14
C ASP A 72 -2.33 -0.35 4.78
N ILE A 73 -3.38 -0.22 3.97
CA ILE A 73 -3.39 -0.74 2.60
C ILE A 73 -2.61 0.23 1.72
N GLN A 74 -1.58 -0.28 1.05
CA GLN A 74 -0.69 0.53 0.25
C GLN A 74 -1.34 0.95 -1.07
N ALA A 75 -0.77 1.98 -1.70
CA ALA A 75 -1.36 2.59 -2.88
C ALA A 75 -1.55 1.57 -4.03
N PRO A 76 -2.71 1.59 -4.73
CA PRO A 76 -2.93 0.76 -5.90
C PRO A 76 -2.05 1.23 -7.07
N ARG A 77 -2.10 0.50 -8.19
CA ARG A 77 -1.38 0.86 -9.41
C ARG A 77 -1.63 2.31 -9.81
N ASN A 78 -0.55 3.04 -10.09
CA ASN A 78 -0.61 4.43 -10.52
C ASN A 78 0.31 4.65 -11.73
N PHE A 79 -0.20 5.36 -12.74
CA PHE A 79 0.57 5.83 -13.89
C PHE A 79 0.61 7.36 -13.89
N MET A 80 1.80 7.92 -13.99
CA MET A 80 2.05 9.36 -14.01
C MET A 80 2.92 9.71 -15.21
N LEU A 81 2.45 10.67 -16.00
CA LEU A 81 3.24 11.32 -17.03
C LEU A 81 3.66 12.69 -16.51
N GLN A 82 4.95 12.94 -16.47
CA GLN A 82 5.54 14.18 -15.96
C GLN A 82 6.27 14.91 -17.09
N LEU A 83 5.93 16.18 -17.30
CA LEU A 83 6.71 17.11 -18.12
C LEU A 83 7.42 18.09 -17.19
N GLN A 84 8.73 18.19 -17.33
CA GLN A 84 9.57 19.09 -16.54
C GLN A 84 10.24 20.09 -17.48
N MET A 85 10.01 21.38 -17.21
CA MET A 85 10.59 22.49 -17.96
C MET A 85 11.55 23.27 -17.06
N LYS A 86 12.73 23.58 -17.57
CA LYS A 86 13.70 24.48 -16.95
C LYS A 86 13.75 25.77 -17.76
N PHE A 87 13.64 26.91 -17.07
CA PHE A 87 13.78 28.25 -17.63
C PHE A 87 15.21 28.76 -17.41
#